data_AF-A0A966WMH6-F1
#
_entry.id   AF-A0A966WMH6-F1
#
_cell.length_a   1.000
_cell.length_b   1.000
_cell.length_c   1.000
_cell.angle_alpha   90.00
_cell.angle_beta   90.00
_cell.angle_gamma   90.00
#
_symmetry.space_group_name_H-M   'P 1'
#
loop_
_entity.id
_entity.type
_entity.pdbx_description
1 polymer ?
#
loop_
_entity_poly.entity_id
_entity_poly.type
_entity_poly.pdbx_seq_one_letter_code
_entity_poly.pdbx_strand_id
1 'polypeptide(L)'
;MSRGQWPNRFIFILAAVGSAAGIGNLWRFPYLAYEYGGGAFVLAVIVANLLIGIPLLAAEVGLGQMQQKAAPDAWKQMKSGLKYLGWFTVTIGFFVLAYYMAVLAWGVAYLGASFTVAWGDDPSGFFFNRILNLSSGPDALGGVSWPVLAGMVAIWTFL
;
A
#
# COMPACT_ATOMS: atom_id res chain seq x y z
N MET A 1 29.99 1.54 8.00
CA MET A 1 29.19 0.86 6.95
C MET A 1 28.91 1.87 5.85
N SER A 2 29.39 1.63 4.63
CA SER A 2 29.04 2.41 3.44
C SER A 2 27.60 2.10 3.04
N ARG A 3 26.77 3.13 2.79
CA ARG A 3 25.42 2.96 2.25
C ARG A 3 25.46 2.32 0.87
N GLY A 4 24.53 1.40 0.61
CA GLY A 4 24.30 0.88 -0.74
C GLY A 4 23.88 2.01 -1.68
N GLN A 5 24.47 2.04 -2.87
CA GLN A 5 24.12 2.98 -3.94
C GLN A 5 23.31 2.25 -5.01
N TRP A 6 22.39 2.96 -5.64
CA TRP A 6 21.68 2.41 -6.79
C TRP A 6 22.64 2.24 -7.97
N PRO A 7 22.58 1.13 -8.72
CA PRO A 7 23.50 0.89 -9.83
C PRO A 7 23.38 1.94 -10.94
N ASN A 8 22.17 2.49 -11.15
CA ASN A 8 21.94 3.62 -12.04
C ASN A 8 20.63 4.35 -11.68
N ARG A 9 20.43 5.53 -12.30
CA ARG A 9 19.24 6.39 -12.08
C ARG A 9 17.94 5.73 -12.54
N PHE A 10 17.99 4.92 -13.59
CA PHE A 10 16.81 4.27 -14.15
C PHE A 10 16.23 3.24 -13.17
N ILE A 11 17.07 2.43 -12.53
CA ILE A 11 16.67 1.47 -11.49
C ILE A 11 16.05 2.21 -10.29
N PHE A 12 16.64 3.34 -9.90
CA PHE A 12 16.06 4.17 -8.83
C PHE A 12 14.65 4.66 -9.19
N ILE A 13 14.45 5.18 -10.41
CA ILE A 13 13.13 5.65 -10.87
C ILE A 13 12.14 4.48 -10.92
N LEU A 14 12.52 3.32 -11.44
CA LEU A 14 11.66 2.15 -11.47
C LEU A 14 11.25 1.69 -10.07
N ALA A 15 12.19 1.65 -9.11
CA ALA A 15 11.89 1.32 -7.72
C ALA A 15 10.93 2.35 -7.09
N ALA A 16 11.12 3.64 -7.37
CA ALA A 16 10.25 4.70 -6.88
C ALA A 16 8.84 4.61 -7.48
N VAL A 17 8.73 4.37 -8.79
CA VAL A 17 7.44 4.18 -9.49
C VAL A 17 6.73 2.93 -8.97
N GLY A 18 7.45 1.81 -8.79
CA GLY A 18 6.89 0.59 -8.21
C GLY A 18 6.40 0.78 -6.78
N SER A 19 7.10 1.57 -5.97
CA SER A 19 6.65 1.93 -4.62
C SER A 19 5.45 2.87 -4.60
N ALA A 20 5.28 3.71 -5.62
CA ALA A 20 4.16 4.66 -5.72
C ALA A 20 2.92 4.03 -6.36
N ALA A 21 3.09 3.06 -7.25
CA ALA A 21 2.01 2.33 -7.91
C ALA A 21 1.41 1.29 -6.94
N GLY A 22 0.42 1.72 -6.15
CA GLY A 22 -0.28 0.85 -5.21
C GLY A 22 -1.62 0.32 -5.74
N ILE A 23 -2.15 -0.71 -5.06
CA ILE A 23 -3.47 -1.28 -5.36
C ILE A 23 -4.62 -0.28 -5.18
N GLY A 24 -4.40 0.80 -4.43
CA GLY A 24 -5.36 1.91 -4.33
C GLY A 24 -5.68 2.53 -5.69
N ASN A 25 -4.75 2.55 -6.64
CA ASN A 25 -5.00 3.02 -8.00
C ASN A 25 -5.89 2.06 -8.80
N LEU A 26 -5.98 0.79 -8.40
CA LEU A 26 -6.77 -0.23 -9.09
C LEU A 26 -8.26 -0.13 -8.78
N TRP A 27 -8.64 0.08 -7.51
CA TRP A 27 -10.06 0.12 -7.11
C TRP A 27 -10.51 1.46 -6.55
N ARG A 28 -9.69 2.14 -5.73
CA ARG A 28 -10.15 3.32 -4.97
C ARG A 28 -10.22 4.53 -5.89
N PHE A 29 -9.22 4.73 -6.72
CA PHE A 29 -9.21 5.85 -7.65
C PHE A 29 -10.39 5.80 -8.65
N PRO A 30 -10.66 4.68 -9.35
CA PRO A 30 -11.83 4.60 -10.23
C PRO A 30 -13.16 4.77 -9.50
N TYR A 31 -13.28 4.21 -8.29
CA TYR A 31 -14.48 4.36 -7.46
C TYR A 31 -14.76 5.83 -7.11
N LEU A 32 -13.76 6.54 -6.58
CA LEU A 32 -13.90 7.97 -6.23
C LEU A 32 -14.10 8.83 -7.48
N ALA A 33 -13.41 8.50 -8.58
CA ALA A 33 -13.64 9.20 -9.84
C ALA A 33 -15.09 9.05 -10.29
N TYR A 34 -15.66 7.84 -10.25
CA TYR A 34 -17.05 7.62 -10.58
C TYR A 34 -18.00 8.39 -9.64
N GLU A 35 -17.78 8.34 -8.33
CA GLU A 35 -18.64 8.98 -7.32
C GLU A 35 -18.60 10.52 -7.40
N TYR A 36 -17.45 11.11 -7.72
CA TYR A 36 -17.24 12.56 -7.72
C TYR A 36 -17.25 13.21 -9.11
N GLY A 37 -18.02 12.67 -10.06
CA GLY A 37 -18.27 13.34 -11.35
C GLY A 37 -17.24 13.03 -12.45
N GLY A 38 -16.59 11.87 -12.38
CA GLY A 38 -15.75 11.29 -13.42
C GLY A 38 -14.57 12.18 -13.80
N GLY A 39 -14.63 12.74 -15.00
CA GLY A 39 -13.57 13.60 -15.56
C GLY A 39 -13.30 14.87 -14.75
N ALA A 40 -14.31 15.44 -14.09
CA ALA A 40 -14.12 16.61 -13.23
C ALA A 40 -13.22 16.29 -12.02
N PHE A 41 -13.42 15.12 -11.40
CA PHE A 41 -12.57 14.63 -10.33
C PHE A 41 -11.13 14.40 -10.80
N VAL A 42 -10.96 13.79 -11.99
CA VAL A 42 -9.63 13.55 -12.57
C VAL A 42 -8.88 14.88 -12.79
N LEU A 43 -9.55 15.91 -13.32
CA LEU A 43 -8.94 17.24 -13.47
C LEU A 43 -8.54 17.84 -12.12
N ALA A 44 -9.41 17.76 -11.11
CA ALA A 44 -9.09 18.22 -9.77
C ALA A 44 -7.87 17.49 -9.18
N VAL A 45 -7.76 16.18 -9.38
CA VAL A 45 -6.60 15.38 -8.96
C VAL A 45 -5.32 15.80 -9.67
N ILE A 46 -5.37 16.06 -10.98
CA ILE A 46 -4.20 16.53 -11.74
C ILE A 46 -3.72 17.88 -11.17
N VAL A 47 -4.64 18.82 -10.96
CA VAL A 47 -4.30 20.12 -10.37
C VAL A 47 -3.73 19.98 -8.97
N ALA A 48 -4.34 19.15 -8.11
CA ALA A 48 -3.85 18.88 -6.76
C ALA A 48 -2.45 18.22 -6.78
N ASN A 49 -2.19 17.32 -7.72
CA ASN A 49 -0.86 16.71 -7.88
C ASN A 49 0.19 17.72 -8.34
N LEU A 50 -0.14 18.64 -9.23
CA LEU A 50 0.78 19.70 -9.66
C LEU A 50 1.12 20.67 -8.52
N LEU A 51 0.12 21.03 -7.70
CA LEU A 51 0.27 22.04 -6.65
C LEU A 51 0.81 21.49 -5.33
N ILE A 52 0.49 20.24 -5.00
CA ILE A 52 0.79 19.65 -3.68
C ILE A 52 1.63 18.39 -3.84
N GLY A 53 1.20 17.44 -4.68
CA GLY A 53 1.85 16.14 -4.81
C GLY A 53 3.31 16.23 -5.26
N ILE A 54 3.57 16.88 -6.39
CA ILE A 54 4.92 17.03 -6.95
C ILE A 54 5.84 17.85 -6.03
N PRO A 55 5.44 19.03 -5.52
CA PRO A 55 6.28 19.78 -4.58
C PRO A 55 6.61 19.00 -3.31
N LEU A 56 5.64 18.27 -2.75
CA LEU A 56 5.87 17.48 -1.53
C LEU A 56 6.83 16.32 -1.79
N LEU A 57 6.65 15.60 -2.90
CA LEU A 57 7.56 14.51 -3.31
C LEU A 57 8.98 15.03 -3.54
N ALA A 58 9.12 16.16 -4.23
CA ALA A 58 10.42 16.78 -4.46
C ALA A 58 11.11 17.19 -3.15
N ALA A 59 10.35 17.73 -2.19
CA ALA A 59 10.86 18.09 -0.87
C ALA A 59 11.33 16.87 -0.08
N GLU A 60 10.57 15.78 -0.08
CA GLU A 60 10.90 14.55 0.63
C GLU A 60 12.14 13.86 0.02
N VAL A 61 12.18 13.72 -1.30
CA VAL A 61 13.34 13.14 -2.01
C VAL A 61 14.58 14.00 -1.82
N GLY A 62 14.45 15.34 -1.90
CA GLY A 62 15.53 16.28 -1.67
C GLY A 62 16.08 16.19 -0.24
N LEU A 63 15.21 16.13 0.77
CA LEU A 63 15.61 15.94 2.17
C LEU A 63 16.33 14.59 2.37
N GLY A 64 15.81 13.52 1.78
CA GLY A 64 16.43 12.19 1.84
C GLY A 64 17.82 12.16 1.21
N GLN A 65 18.01 12.84 0.08
CA GLN A 65 19.29 12.96 -0.60
C GLN A 65 20.30 13.81 0.18
N MET A 66 19.86 14.89 0.81
CA MET A 66 20.71 15.77 1.61
C MET A 66 21.15 15.10 2.92
N GLN A 67 20.24 14.43 3.62
CA GLN A 67 20.51 13.85 4.93
C GLN A 67 21.17 12.47 4.86
N GLN A 68 20.93 11.70 3.79
CA GLN A 68 21.44 10.32 3.62
C GLN A 68 21.17 9.43 4.85
N LYS A 69 20.01 9.62 5.49
CA LYS A 69 19.61 8.93 6.73
C LYS A 69 18.21 8.33 6.58
N ALA A 70 17.85 7.41 7.48
CA ALA A 70 16.48 6.94 7.61
C ALA A 70 15.57 8.07 8.12
N ALA A 71 14.25 7.98 7.89
CA ALA A 71 13.31 9.06 8.21
C ALA A 71 13.46 9.63 9.64
N PRO A 72 13.48 8.82 10.73
CA PRO A 72 13.66 9.36 12.09
C PRO A 72 14.94 10.16 12.28
N ASP A 73 16.03 9.70 11.69
CA ASP A 73 17.35 10.34 11.84
C ASP A 73 17.51 11.55 10.92
N ALA A 74 16.87 11.55 9.75
CA ALA A 74 16.80 12.71 8.86
C ALA A 74 16.06 13.88 9.54
N TRP A 75 14.91 13.60 10.17
CA TRP A 75 14.15 14.59 10.93
C TRP A 75 14.91 15.06 12.19
N LYS A 76 15.59 14.15 12.89
CA LYS A 76 16.43 14.48 14.05
C LYS A 76 17.55 15.47 13.68
N GLN A 77 18.14 15.35 12.48
CA GLN A 77 19.21 16.24 12.03
C GLN A 77 18.72 17.68 11.78
N MET A 78 17.45 17.87 11.41
CA MET A 78 16.84 19.20 11.30
C MET A 78 16.56 19.80 12.67
N LYS A 79 15.93 19.03 13.56
CA LYS A 79 15.64 19.43 14.95
C LYS A 79 15.46 18.18 15.80
N SER A 80 16.13 18.10 16.94
CA SER A 80 16.10 16.93 17.82
C SER A 80 14.70 16.47 18.21
N GLY A 81 13.76 17.40 18.42
CA GLY A 81 12.36 17.10 18.73
C GLY A 81 11.55 16.49 17.57
N LEU A 82 11.97 16.68 16.31
CA LEU A 82 11.27 16.13 15.14
C LEU A 82 11.57 14.65 14.92
N LYS A 83 12.48 14.03 15.69
CA LYS A 83 12.73 12.59 15.64
C LYS A 83 11.44 11.77 15.77
N TYR A 84 10.52 12.21 16.64
CA TYR A 84 9.24 11.53 16.85
C TYR A 84 8.33 11.59 15.62
N LEU A 85 8.40 12.66 14.83
CA LEU A 85 7.66 12.76 13.57
C LEU A 85 8.11 11.69 12.57
N GLY A 86 9.43 11.46 12.47
CA GLY A 86 9.94 10.38 11.61
C GLY A 86 9.62 8.98 12.12
N TRP A 87 9.54 8.76 13.43
CA TRP A 87 9.03 7.48 13.96
C TRP A 87 7.54 7.31 13.69
N PHE A 88 6.76 8.38 13.81
CA PHE A 88 5.34 8.37 13.51
C PHE A 88 5.04 7.97 12.07
N THR A 89 5.79 8.50 11.09
CA THR A 89 5.61 8.11 9.68
C THR A 89 5.97 6.64 9.44
N VAL A 90 7.02 6.12 10.08
CA VAL A 90 7.39 4.69 10.02
C VAL A 90 6.29 3.81 10.63
N THR A 91 5.73 4.21 11.78
CA THR A 91 4.64 3.50 12.43
C THR A 91 3.37 3.47 11.57
N ILE A 92 3.01 4.59 10.93
CA ILE A 92 1.89 4.62 9.98
C ILE A 92 2.17 3.65 8.81
N GLY A 93 3.37 3.70 8.24
CA GLY A 93 3.76 2.79 7.16
C GLY A 93 3.63 1.32 7.53
N PHE A 94 4.00 0.97 8.77
CA PHE A 94 3.83 -0.39 9.30
C PHE A 94 2.36 -0.82 9.37
N PHE A 95 1.46 0.02 9.90
CA PHE A 95 0.03 -0.31 9.93
C PHE A 95 -0.56 -0.42 8.53
N VAL A 96 -0.14 0.47 7.60
CA VAL A 96 -0.57 0.40 6.21
C VAL A 96 -0.14 -0.91 5.57
N LEU A 97 1.12 -1.31 5.77
CA LEU A 97 1.64 -2.59 5.30
C LEU A 97 0.83 -3.76 5.88
N ALA A 98 0.55 -3.75 7.18
CA ALA A 98 -0.15 -4.84 7.86
C ALA A 98 -1.53 -5.14 7.25
N TYR A 99 -2.36 -4.12 6.98
CA TYR A 99 -3.66 -4.39 6.34
C TYR A 99 -3.53 -4.63 4.83
N TYR A 100 -2.55 -4.02 4.16
CA TYR A 100 -2.29 -4.31 2.73
C TYR A 100 -1.92 -5.77 2.49
N MET A 101 -1.18 -6.40 3.43
CA MET A 101 -0.87 -7.83 3.35
C MET A 101 -2.13 -8.69 3.36
N ALA A 102 -3.16 -8.33 4.13
CA ALA A 102 -4.43 -9.03 4.11
C ALA A 102 -5.14 -8.91 2.76
N VAL A 103 -5.13 -7.72 2.16
CA VAL A 103 -5.77 -7.50 0.86
C VAL A 103 -5.03 -8.23 -0.26
N LEU A 104 -3.70 -8.23 -0.24
CA LEU A 104 -2.89 -9.02 -1.17
C LEU A 104 -3.15 -10.52 -1.02
N ALA A 105 -3.34 -11.00 0.22
CA ALA A 105 -3.64 -12.41 0.47
C ALA A 105 -4.96 -12.84 -0.16
N TRP A 106 -5.96 -11.95 -0.22
CA TRP A 106 -7.18 -12.21 -0.99
C TRP A 106 -6.87 -12.40 -2.47
N GLY A 107 -6.02 -11.54 -3.04
CA GLY A 107 -5.56 -11.68 -4.43
C GLY A 107 -4.88 -13.02 -4.70
N VAL A 108 -4.01 -13.49 -3.81
CA VAL A 108 -3.35 -14.81 -3.92
C VAL A 108 -4.36 -15.95 -3.83
N ALA A 109 -5.33 -15.87 -2.91
CA ALA A 109 -6.38 -16.87 -2.80
C ALA A 109 -7.26 -16.93 -4.08
N TYR A 110 -7.58 -15.77 -4.66
CA TYR A 110 -8.28 -15.69 -5.94
C TYR A 110 -7.44 -16.18 -7.12
N LEU A 111 -6.13 -15.96 -7.10
CA LEU A 111 -5.23 -16.50 -8.12
C LEU A 111 -5.29 -18.04 -8.13
N GLY A 112 -5.24 -18.66 -6.95
CA GLY A 112 -5.43 -20.11 -6.82
C GLY A 112 -6.82 -20.58 -7.23
N ALA A 113 -7.88 -19.85 -6.86
CA ALA A 113 -9.25 -20.16 -7.25
C ALA A 113 -9.54 -19.94 -8.75
N SER A 114 -8.71 -19.16 -9.45
CA SER A 114 -8.91 -18.83 -10.86
C SER A 114 -8.70 -20.01 -11.81
N PHE A 115 -7.85 -20.96 -11.43
CA PHE A 115 -7.61 -22.18 -12.22
C PHE A 115 -8.86 -23.06 -12.40
N THR A 116 -9.81 -22.98 -11.48
CA THR A 116 -11.07 -23.74 -11.53
C THR A 116 -12.30 -22.84 -11.58
N VAL A 117 -12.12 -21.51 -11.61
CA VAL A 117 -13.21 -20.52 -11.53
C VAL A 117 -14.15 -20.83 -10.35
N ALA A 118 -13.58 -21.05 -9.16
CA ALA A 118 -14.31 -21.61 -8.02
C ALA A 118 -15.46 -20.74 -7.49
N TRP A 119 -15.51 -19.46 -7.88
CA TRP A 119 -16.57 -18.52 -7.52
C TRP A 119 -17.87 -18.71 -8.32
N GLY A 120 -17.80 -19.33 -9.52
CA GLY A 120 -18.98 -19.62 -10.34
C GLY A 120 -19.95 -18.44 -10.48
N ASP A 121 -21.24 -18.71 -10.25
CA ASP A 121 -22.34 -17.75 -10.36
C ASP A 121 -22.54 -16.87 -9.10
N ASP A 122 -21.84 -17.15 -7.99
CA ASP A 122 -21.94 -16.38 -6.74
C ASP A 122 -20.57 -15.87 -6.23
N PRO A 123 -20.02 -14.82 -6.85
CA PRO A 123 -18.76 -14.21 -6.42
C PRO A 123 -18.81 -13.63 -5.00
N SER A 124 -19.97 -13.09 -4.61
CA SER A 124 -20.17 -12.46 -3.31
C SER A 124 -20.14 -13.50 -2.19
N GLY A 125 -20.93 -14.57 -2.32
CA GLY A 125 -20.93 -15.66 -1.34
C GLY A 125 -19.57 -16.37 -1.26
N PHE A 126 -18.88 -16.53 -2.40
CA PHE A 126 -17.52 -17.07 -2.39
C PHE A 126 -16.57 -16.18 -1.58
N PHE A 127 -16.61 -14.86 -1.76
CA PHE A 127 -15.77 -13.94 -1.00
C PHE A 127 -16.08 -13.96 0.50
N PHE A 128 -17.32 -13.68 0.87
CA PHE A 128 -17.68 -13.48 2.28
C PHE A 128 -17.65 -14.79 3.08
N ASN A 129 -18.09 -15.91 2.51
CA ASN A 129 -18.21 -17.17 3.24
C ASN A 129 -16.97 -18.05 3.11
N ARG A 130 -16.35 -18.13 1.91
CA ARG A 130 -15.23 -19.07 1.66
C ARG A 130 -13.86 -18.43 1.84
N ILE A 131 -13.69 -17.18 1.40
CA ILE A 131 -12.41 -16.47 1.53
C ILE A 131 -12.31 -15.78 2.89
N LEU A 132 -13.28 -14.95 3.26
CA LEU A 132 -13.21 -14.20 4.52
C LEU A 132 -13.58 -15.02 5.74
N ASN A 133 -14.47 -16.02 5.59
CA ASN A 133 -15.11 -16.70 6.71
C ASN A 133 -15.72 -15.68 7.69
N LEU A 134 -16.57 -14.79 7.14
CA LEU A 134 -17.07 -13.61 7.83
C LEU A 134 -17.84 -13.99 9.11
N SER A 135 -17.46 -13.39 10.24
CA SER A 135 -18.15 -13.55 11.51
C SER A 135 -19.41 -12.67 11.59
N SER A 136 -20.26 -12.91 12.60
CA SER A 136 -21.52 -12.19 12.80
C SER A 136 -21.34 -10.71 13.16
N GLY A 137 -20.15 -10.30 13.59
CA GLY A 137 -19.89 -8.91 14.00
C GLY A 137 -18.45 -8.70 14.49
N PRO A 138 -18.04 -7.42 14.68
CA PRO A 138 -16.70 -7.06 15.14
C PRO A 138 -16.35 -7.59 16.55
N ASP A 139 -17.36 -7.87 17.37
CA ASP A 139 -17.27 -8.46 18.70
C ASP A 139 -17.02 -9.98 18.68
N ALA A 140 -17.38 -10.63 17.57
CA ALA A 140 -17.14 -12.05 17.34
C ALA A 140 -15.89 -12.23 16.46
N LEU A 141 -14.73 -12.50 17.07
CA LEU A 141 -13.45 -12.66 16.35
C LEU A 141 -13.43 -13.84 15.36
N GLY A 142 -14.41 -14.75 15.42
CA GLY A 142 -14.55 -15.87 14.49
C GLY A 142 -13.37 -16.85 14.57
N GLY A 143 -13.18 -17.61 13.48
CA GLY A 143 -12.05 -18.53 13.31
C GLY A 143 -11.07 -18.03 12.25
N VAL A 144 -9.86 -18.61 12.23
CA VAL A 144 -8.83 -18.26 11.24
C VAL A 144 -9.29 -18.68 9.84
N SER A 145 -9.23 -17.74 8.88
CA SER A 145 -9.42 -18.07 7.47
C SER A 145 -8.14 -18.67 6.88
N TRP A 146 -8.20 -19.97 6.56
CA TRP A 146 -7.08 -20.71 5.98
C TRP A 146 -6.62 -20.18 4.61
N PRO A 147 -7.51 -19.83 3.65
CA PRO A 147 -7.10 -19.23 2.38
C PRO A 147 -6.32 -17.93 2.57
N VAL A 148 -6.77 -17.09 3.50
CA VAL A 148 -6.12 -15.79 3.79
C VAL A 148 -4.78 -16.03 4.48
N LEU A 149 -4.72 -16.93 5.46
CA LEU A 149 -3.46 -17.24 6.14
C LEU A 149 -2.42 -17.82 5.17
N ALA A 150 -2.81 -18.75 4.30
CA ALA A 150 -1.93 -19.31 3.29
C ALA A 150 -1.44 -18.23 2.31
N GLY A 151 -2.32 -17.33 1.86
CA GLY A 151 -1.97 -16.18 1.04
C GLY A 151 -0.98 -15.24 1.74
N MET A 152 -1.21 -14.93 3.02
CA MET A 152 -0.30 -14.11 3.82
C MET A 152 1.07 -14.75 3.95
N VAL A 153 1.15 -16.04 4.29
CA VAL A 153 2.42 -16.77 4.41
C VAL A 153 3.17 -16.74 3.07
N ALA A 154 2.48 -16.99 1.95
CA ALA A 154 3.08 -16.92 0.63
C ALA A 154 3.69 -15.53 0.39
N ILE A 155 2.95 -14.46 0.63
CA ILE A 155 3.44 -13.09 0.41
C ILE A 155 4.67 -12.78 1.26
N TRP A 156 4.64 -13.13 2.55
CA TRP A 156 5.78 -12.91 3.44
C TRP A 156 7.03 -13.69 3.06
N THR A 157 6.91 -14.82 2.35
CA THR A 157 8.08 -15.55 1.84
C THR A 157 8.73 -14.91 0.61
N PHE A 158 7.99 -14.09 -0.14
CA PHE A 158 8.48 -13.40 -1.34
C PHE A 158 8.96 -11.97 -1.07
N LEU A 159 8.72 -11.42 0.12
CA LEU A 159 9.05 -10.05 0.53
C LEU A 159 10.39 -9.99 1.27
#